data_AF-A0A4Y9J7R9-F1
#
_entry.id   AF-A0A4Y9J7R9-F1
#
_cell.length_a   1.000
_cell.length_b   1.000
_cell.length_c   1.000
_cell.angle_alpha   90.00
_cell.angle_beta   90.00
_cell.angle_gamma   90.00
#
_symmetry.space_group_name_H-M   'P 1'
#
loop_
_entity.id
_entity.type
_entity.pdbx_description
1 polymer ?
#
loop_
_entity_poly.entity_id
_entity_poly.type
_entity_poly.pdbx_seq_one_letter_code
_entity_poly.pdbx_strand_id
1 'polypeptide(L)' 'LVFMNKCSKDTPKVHKLFENHYSTKGRKRGIGLTTLKEITEKTDHVFLDTFINNQYFIQKLEILNDSNEEVIQ' A
#
# COMPACT_ATOMS: atom_id res chain seq x y z
N LEU A 1 10.28 0.32 -2.90
CA LEU A 1 10.00 1.71 -2.47
C LEU A 1 9.28 1.70 -1.12
N VAL A 2 9.60 2.62 -0.20
CA VAL A 2 8.96 2.68 1.12
C VAL A 2 8.44 4.09 1.38
N PHE A 3 7.15 4.19 1.66
CA PHE A 3 6.46 5.43 2.02
C PHE A 3 6.04 5.36 3.48
N MET A 4 6.38 6.39 4.26
CA MET A 4 6.07 6.42 5.69
C MET A 4 5.50 7.78 6.07
N ASN A 5 4.30 7.78 6.65
CA ASN A 5 3.65 8.98 7.14
C ASN A 5 3.30 8.81 8.61
N LYS A 6 3.58 9.84 9.42
CA LYS A 6 3.12 9.85 10.81
C LYS A 6 1.59 9.80 10.85
N CYS A 7 1.04 8.95 11.71
CA CYS A 7 -0.39 8.77 11.90
C CYS A 7 -0.79 8.97 13.38
N SER A 8 -2.09 9.16 13.63
CA SER A 8 -2.61 9.31 14.99
C SER A 8 -2.54 7.97 15.76
N LYS A 9 -2.56 8.03 17.09
CA LYS A 9 -2.73 6.83 17.93
C LYS A 9 -4.08 6.15 17.69
N ASP A 10 -5.10 6.96 17.37
CA ASP A 10 -6.46 6.48 17.08
C ASP A 10 -6.64 6.07 15.62
N THR A 11 -5.54 5.93 14.87
CA THR A 11 -5.62 5.44 13.49
C THR A 11 -6.23 4.03 13.50
N PRO A 12 -7.28 3.78 12.72
CA PRO A 12 -7.88 2.46 12.64
C PRO A 12 -6.91 1.41 12.12
N LYS A 13 -7.25 0.15 12.38
CA LYS A 13 -6.55 -0.99 11.78
C LYS A 13 -6.56 -0.91 10.25
N VAL A 14 -5.50 -1.43 9.64
CA VAL A 14 -5.27 -1.34 8.19
C VAL A 14 -6.45 -1.80 7.36
N HIS A 15 -7.09 -2.93 7.69
CA HIS A 15 -8.25 -3.44 6.93
C HIS A 15 -9.36 -2.40 6.79
N LYS A 16 -9.62 -1.59 7.83
CA LYS A 16 -10.64 -0.55 7.81
C LYS A 16 -10.24 0.62 6.92
N LEU A 17 -8.95 0.89 6.79
CA LEU A 17 -8.42 1.93 5.90
C LEU A 17 -8.64 1.61 4.41
N PHE A 18 -8.79 0.33 4.07
CA PHE A 18 -9.08 -0.14 2.72
C PHE A 18 -10.58 -0.40 2.46
N GLU A 19 -11.46 -0.05 3.40
CA GLU A 19 -12.90 -0.09 3.13
C GLU A 19 -13.27 1.01 2.13
N ASN A 20 -14.15 0.68 1.18
CA ASN A 20 -14.59 1.63 0.16
C ASN A 20 -15.17 2.90 0.79
N HIS A 21 -14.68 4.07 0.33
CA HIS A 21 -15.06 5.40 0.81
C HIS A 21 -14.65 5.70 2.27
N TYR A 22 -13.79 4.87 2.88
CA TYR A 22 -13.26 5.14 4.21
C TYR A 22 -12.08 6.12 4.18
N SER A 23 -12.13 7.14 5.04
CA SER A 23 -11.07 8.15 5.12
C SER A 23 -10.91 8.71 6.53
N THR A 24 -9.67 8.70 7.03
CA THR A 24 -9.30 9.40 8.28
C THR A 24 -9.05 10.90 8.07
N LYS A 25 -9.14 11.39 6.83
CA LYS A 25 -8.79 12.75 6.45
C LYS A 25 -10.00 13.60 6.06
N GLY A 26 -11.25 13.13 6.24
CA GLY A 26 -12.47 13.92 6.00
C GLY A 26 -13.26 13.54 4.74
N ARG A 27 -14.33 14.30 4.45
CA ARG A 27 -15.32 14.04 3.38
C ARG A 27 -14.69 14.12 1.97
N LYS A 28 -15.21 13.34 1.00
CA LYS A 28 -14.74 13.22 -0.40
C LYS A 28 -13.34 12.61 -0.57
N ARG A 29 -12.95 11.71 0.34
CA ARG A 29 -11.68 10.95 0.30
C ARG A 29 -11.98 9.47 0.52
N GLY A 30 -10.94 8.61 0.48
CA GLY A 30 -11.09 7.17 0.71
C GLY A 30 -11.17 6.33 -0.57
N ILE A 31 -10.75 6.90 -1.69
CA ILE A 31 -10.65 6.20 -2.99
C ILE A 31 -9.19 5.78 -3.24
N GLY A 32 -8.21 6.53 -2.72
CA GLY A 32 -6.80 6.30 -3.04
C GLY A 32 -6.27 4.93 -2.61
N LEU A 33 -6.57 4.47 -1.39
CA LEU A 33 -6.09 3.17 -0.90
C LEU A 33 -6.78 2.00 -1.59
N THR A 34 -8.08 2.12 -1.89
CA THR A 34 -8.82 1.08 -2.61
C THR A 34 -8.38 0.99 -4.06
N THR A 35 -8.21 2.13 -4.75
CA THR A 35 -7.62 2.15 -6.10
C THR A 35 -6.20 1.61 -6.12
N LEU A 36 -5.36 1.98 -5.14
CA LEU A 36 -3.99 1.46 -5.07
C LEU A 36 -4.01 -0.08 -4.90
N LYS A 37 -4.82 -0.60 -3.98
CA LYS A 37 -5.00 -2.05 -3.78
C LYS A 37 -5.45 -2.74 -5.07
N GLU A 38 -6.47 -2.20 -5.73
CA GLU A 38 -6.99 -2.76 -6.98
C GLU A 38 -5.94 -2.78 -8.10
N ILE A 39 -5.14 -1.71 -8.25
CA ILE A 39 -4.08 -1.65 -9.26
C ILE A 39 -3.02 -2.71 -8.96
N THR A 40 -2.55 -2.79 -7.71
CA THR A 40 -1.50 -3.73 -7.33
C THR A 40 -1.96 -5.18 -7.40
N GLU A 41 -3.22 -5.48 -7.07
CA GLU A 41 -3.80 -6.83 -7.20
C GLU A 41 -3.98 -7.28 -8.66
N LYS A 42 -4.06 -6.32 -9.61
CA LYS A 42 -4.23 -6.59 -11.05
C LYS A 42 -2.94 -6.49 -11.85
N THR A 43 -1.83 -6.15 -11.21
CA THR A 43 -0.54 -5.96 -11.90
C THR A 43 0.41 -7.03 -11.41
N ASP A 44 0.81 -7.91 -12.33
CA ASP A 44 1.78 -8.95 -12.03
C ASP A 44 3.11 -8.35 -11.57
N HIS A 45 3.82 -9.09 -10.72
CA HIS A 45 5.13 -8.70 -10.19
C HIS A 45 5.14 -7.40 -9.38
N VAL A 46 3.98 -6.90 -8.96
CA VAL A 46 3.83 -5.74 -8.08
C VAL A 46 3.25 -6.17 -6.73
N PHE A 47 3.99 -5.93 -5.65
CA PHE A 47 3.59 -6.30 -4.29
C PHE A 47 3.47 -5.05 -3.41
N LEU A 48 2.38 -4.97 -2.65
CA LEU A 48 2.10 -3.87 -1.74
C LEU A 48 1.85 -4.38 -0.32
N ASP A 49 2.79 -4.10 0.57
CA ASP A 49 2.59 -4.29 2.01
C ASP A 49 2.18 -2.99 2.66
N THR A 50 1.11 -3.02 3.45
CA THR A 50 0.66 -1.88 4.25
C THR A 50 0.52 -2.28 5.71
N PHE A 51 1.21 -1.57 6.59
CA PHE A 51 1.15 -1.82 8.03
C PHE A 51 1.30 -0.54 8.83
N ILE A 52 0.88 -0.58 10.09
CA ILE A 52 1.06 0.52 11.05
C ILE A 52 2.04 0.05 12.11
N ASN A 53 3.11 0.81 12.33
CA ASN A 53 4.09 0.54 13.38
C ASN A 53 4.57 1.86 14.01
N ASN A 54 4.68 1.92 15.34
CA ASN A 54 5.17 3.08 16.08
C ASN A 54 4.55 4.44 15.64
N GLN A 55 3.23 4.46 15.40
CA GLN A 55 2.49 5.64 14.90
C GLN A 55 2.94 6.11 13.50
N TYR A 56 3.46 5.21 12.68
CA TYR A 56 3.68 5.41 11.27
C TYR A 56 2.78 4.48 10.46
N PHE A 57 2.07 5.07 9.50
CA PHE A 57 1.44 4.35 8.41
C PHE A 57 2.50 4.12 7.33
N ILE A 58 2.81 2.86 7.07
CA ILE A 58 3.92 2.44 6.22
C ILE A 58 3.36 1.65 5.04
N GLN A 59 3.79 2.02 3.84
CA GLN A 59 3.50 1.29 2.62
C GLN A 59 4.81 0.91 1.94
N LYS A 60 5.03 -0.39 1.73
CA LYS A 60 6.15 -0.91 0.96
C LYS A 60 5.62 -1.39 -0.39
N LEU A 61 6.18 -0.84 -1.46
CA LEU A 61 5.88 -1.22 -2.83
C LEU A 61 7.12 -1.91 -3.41
N GLU A 62 6.96 -3.14 -3.83
CA GLU A 62 8.00 -3.93 -4.50
C GLU A 62 7.55 -4.22 -5.93
N ILE A 63 8.44 -4.01 -6.88
CA ILE A 63 8.21 -4.30 -8.29
C ILE A 63 9.36 -5.23 -8.69
N LEU A 64 9.03 -6.48 -8.97
CA LEU A 64 9.99 -7.46 -9.46
C LEU A 64 10.10 -7.31 -10.97
N ASN A 65 11.31 -7.39 -11.48
CA ASN A 65 11.57 -7.42 -12.91
C ASN A 65 11.88 -8.87 -13.29
N ASP A 66 11.21 -9.39 -14.31
CA ASP A 66 11.40 -10.77 -14.82
C ASP A 66 12.69 -10.92 -15.65
N SER A 67 13.73 -10.15 -15.32
CA SER A 67 15.03 -10.32 -15.96
C SER A 67 15.63 -11.65 -15.50
N ASN A 68 15.21 -12.73 -16.15
CA ASN A 68 16.01 -13.93 -16.32
C ASN A 68 17.26 -13.50 -17.09
N GLU A 69 18.27 -12.99 -16.37
CA GLU A 69 19.64 -13.09 -16.85
C GLU A 69 20.04 -14.56 -16.73
N GLU A 70 19.62 -15.36 -17.71
CA GLU A 70 20.32 -16.60 -18.00
C GLU A 70 21.73 -16.20 -18.44
N VAL A 71 22.67 -16.25 -17.50
CA VAL A 71 24.10 -16.26 -17.79
C VAL A 71 24.38 -17.56 -18.55
N ILE A 72 24.32 -17.51 -19.88
CA ILE A 72 24.90 -18.56 -20.72
C ILE A 72 26.42 -18.31 -20.70
N GLN A 73 27.14 -19.19 -20.00
CA GLN A 73 28.60 -19.28 -19.97
C GLN A 73 29.18 -19.64 -21.34
#